data_AF-A0A200H5B1-F1
#
_entry.id   AF-A0A200H5B1-F1
#
_cell.length_a   1.000
_cell.length_b   1.000
_cell.length_c   1.000
_cell.angle_alpha   90.00
_cell.angle_beta   90.00
_cell.angle_gamma   90.00
#
_symmetry.space_group_name_H-M   'P 1'
#
loop_
_entity.id
_entity.type
_entity.pdbx_description
1 polymer ?
#
loop_
_entity_poly.entity_id
_entity_poly.type
_entity_poly.pdbx_seq_one_letter_code
_entity_poly.pdbx_strand_id
1 'polypeptide(L)'
;MSTWTLRDRRRDLIIENIGGGAVRATCDGELIEERSAGAFDDTEIGLGTVDDDIEQTVLIGLNARRSIRSVRLVECSAGTGTTRIDFVPPAGTRARRRYDWRERHPHLFAARHVLTTGLGMLIGLLGISALLSAFFRGLLPRIDWSWLPDLPDISPPDWLRYIDPVYWISRLLPDWDWFGWLPDLDLSWLQYAVPFTVAVVIGLGELERRRKRQEREREADDGSPD
;
A
#
# COMPACT_ATOMS: atom_id res chain seq x y z
N MET A 1 -29.82 12.62 -5.35
CA MET A 1 -28.69 13.16 -4.56
C MET A 1 -28.12 12.05 -3.71
N SER A 2 -26.79 11.99 -3.56
CA SER A 2 -26.13 10.93 -2.78
C SER A 2 -25.55 11.52 -1.51
N THR A 3 -26.06 11.07 -0.36
CA THR A 3 -25.65 11.56 0.96
C THR A 3 -24.77 10.52 1.65
N TRP A 4 -23.62 10.95 2.13
CA TRP A 4 -22.68 10.16 2.91
C TRP A 4 -22.66 10.69 4.34
N THR A 5 -22.64 9.81 5.32
CA THR A 5 -22.78 10.19 6.73
C THR A 5 -21.72 9.53 7.59
N LEU A 6 -21.20 10.23 8.58
CA LEU A 6 -20.30 9.69 9.58
C LEU A 6 -20.61 10.37 10.92
N ARG A 7 -20.73 9.57 11.98
CA ARG A 7 -20.84 10.10 13.34
C ARG A 7 -19.48 9.99 14.00
N ASP A 8 -18.86 11.14 14.31
CA ASP A 8 -17.54 11.23 14.92
C ASP A 8 -17.57 12.15 16.14
N ARG A 9 -17.04 11.69 17.29
CA ARG A 9 -17.00 12.45 18.56
C ARG A 9 -18.30 13.20 18.91
N ARG A 10 -19.45 12.55 18.74
CA ARG A 10 -20.82 13.09 18.95
C ARG A 10 -21.29 14.15 17.93
N ARG A 11 -20.49 14.45 16.91
CA ARG A 11 -20.88 15.27 15.77
C ARG A 11 -21.37 14.40 14.63
N ASP A 12 -22.37 14.89 13.91
CA ASP A 12 -22.90 14.26 12.70
C ASP A 12 -22.33 14.98 11.48
N LEU A 13 -21.40 14.32 10.79
CA LEU A 13 -20.79 14.79 9.55
C LEU A 13 -21.59 14.26 8.36
N ILE A 14 -22.00 15.15 7.47
CA ILE A 14 -22.77 14.81 6.27
C ILE A 14 -22.09 15.42 5.05
N ILE A 15 -21.81 14.57 4.06
CA ILE A 15 -21.29 14.99 2.75
C ILE A 15 -22.34 14.71 1.69
N GLU A 16 -22.78 15.75 1.00
CA GLU A 16 -23.80 15.68 -0.04
C GLU A 16 -23.23 16.00 -1.42
N ASN A 17 -23.63 15.22 -2.42
CA ASN A 17 -23.37 15.55 -3.82
C ASN A 17 -24.51 16.41 -4.38
N ILE A 18 -24.21 17.69 -4.64
CA ILE A 18 -25.17 18.67 -5.19
C ILE A 18 -25.29 18.52 -6.71
N GLY A 19 -24.33 17.84 -7.35
CA GLY A 19 -24.27 17.63 -8.79
C GLY A 19 -23.15 18.44 -9.44
N GLY A 20 -22.81 18.10 -10.69
CA GLY A 20 -21.77 18.81 -11.44
C GLY A 20 -20.33 18.63 -10.95
N GLY A 21 -20.10 17.85 -9.87
CA GLY A 21 -18.84 17.76 -9.15
C GLY A 21 -18.76 18.63 -7.89
N ALA A 22 -19.83 19.35 -7.57
CA ALA A 22 -19.95 20.11 -6.33
C ALA A 22 -20.36 19.20 -5.16
N VAL A 23 -19.63 19.34 -4.06
CA VAL A 23 -19.85 18.62 -2.81
C VAL A 23 -20.03 19.62 -1.67
N ARG A 24 -20.99 19.33 -0.80
CA ARG A 24 -21.30 20.13 0.39
C ARG A 24 -20.97 19.32 1.63
N ALA A 25 -20.21 19.91 2.53
CA ALA A 25 -19.93 19.36 3.84
C ALA A 25 -20.71 20.12 4.91
N THR A 26 -21.48 19.39 5.70
CA THR A 26 -22.14 19.92 6.90
C THR A 26 -21.74 19.13 8.14
N CYS A 27 -21.68 19.81 9.28
CA CYS A 27 -21.46 19.23 10.60
C CYS A 27 -22.55 19.71 11.53
N ASP A 28 -23.28 18.77 12.15
CA ASP A 28 -24.41 19.07 13.04
C ASP A 28 -25.47 20.00 12.41
N GLY A 29 -25.61 19.92 11.07
CA GLY A 29 -26.53 20.74 10.29
C GLY A 29 -25.99 22.11 9.86
N GLU A 30 -24.82 22.52 10.36
CA GLU A 30 -24.15 23.75 9.94
C GLU A 30 -23.29 23.52 8.69
N LEU A 31 -23.32 24.47 7.76
CA LEU A 31 -22.50 24.42 6.55
C LEU A 31 -21.04 24.75 6.89
N ILE A 32 -20.14 23.78 6.70
CA ILE A 32 -18.70 24.00 6.84
C ILE A 32 -18.15 24.59 5.56
N GLU A 33 -18.28 23.85 4.45
CA GLU A 33 -17.69 24.23 3.17
C GLU A 33 -18.48 23.62 2.01
N GLU A 34 -18.53 24.34 0.90
CA GLU A 34 -18.99 23.83 -0.39
C GLU A 34 -17.85 23.98 -1.40
N ARG A 35 -17.49 22.88 -2.06
CA ARG A 35 -16.35 22.85 -2.98
C ARG A 35 -16.70 22.09 -4.25
N SER A 36 -16.19 22.55 -5.38
CA SER A 36 -16.35 21.89 -6.68
C SER A 36 -15.02 21.33 -7.14
N ALA A 37 -15.03 20.11 -7.67
CA ALA A 37 -13.83 19.44 -8.14
C ALA A 37 -14.02 18.76 -9.50
N GLY A 38 -12.89 18.54 -10.18
CA GLY A 38 -12.83 17.89 -11.47
C GLY A 38 -13.13 16.39 -11.42
N ALA A 39 -13.14 15.77 -12.59
CA ALA A 39 -13.28 14.32 -12.68
C ALA A 39 -11.98 13.67 -12.20
N PHE A 40 -12.09 12.66 -11.32
CA PHE A 40 -10.97 11.95 -10.68
C PHE A 40 -10.14 12.76 -9.68
N ASP A 41 -10.50 14.02 -9.44
CA ASP A 41 -9.84 14.80 -8.40
C ASP A 41 -10.27 14.31 -7.01
N ASP A 42 -9.30 14.26 -6.11
CA ASP A 42 -9.54 14.14 -4.69
C ASP A 42 -9.64 15.56 -4.12
N THR A 43 -10.68 15.79 -3.31
CA THR A 43 -10.97 17.07 -2.68
C THR A 43 -10.80 16.95 -1.19
N GLU A 44 -10.14 17.93 -0.59
CA GLU A 44 -9.88 17.95 0.85
C GLU A 44 -10.64 19.11 1.50
N ILE A 45 -11.42 18.82 2.53
CA ILE A 45 -12.14 19.82 3.33
C ILE A 45 -11.62 19.74 4.76
N GLY A 46 -10.98 20.81 5.23
CA GLY A 46 -10.48 20.88 6.61
C GLY A 46 -11.63 21.10 7.58
N LEU A 47 -11.72 20.27 8.62
CA LEU A 47 -12.68 20.44 9.72
C LEU A 47 -12.08 21.20 10.91
N GLY A 48 -10.79 21.52 10.84
CA GLY A 48 -10.03 22.14 11.93
C GLY A 48 -9.44 21.13 12.91
N THR A 49 -9.01 21.63 14.05
CA THR A 49 -8.39 20.84 15.13
C THR A 49 -9.43 20.48 16.18
N VAL A 50 -9.41 19.22 16.63
CA VAL A 50 -10.25 18.71 17.71
C VAL A 50 -9.35 18.18 18.83
N ASP A 51 -9.78 18.37 20.08
CA ASP A 51 -9.01 17.97 21.28
C ASP A 51 -7.57 18.53 21.27
N ASP A 52 -7.40 19.77 20.79
CA ASP A 52 -6.17 20.57 20.68
C ASP A 52 -4.99 20.00 19.85
N ASP A 53 -4.98 18.70 19.54
CA ASP A 53 -3.85 18.02 18.90
C ASP A 53 -4.23 17.14 17.68
N ILE A 54 -5.51 17.11 17.30
CA ILE A 54 -6.00 16.23 16.23
C ILE A 54 -6.56 17.07 15.09
N GLU A 55 -5.76 17.26 14.05
CA GLU A 55 -6.21 17.87 12.81
C GLU A 55 -7.10 16.90 12.04
N GLN A 56 -8.27 17.37 11.63
CA GLN A 56 -9.23 16.57 10.89
C GLN A 56 -9.48 17.12 9.49
N THR A 57 -9.38 16.24 8.50
CA THR A 57 -9.63 16.56 7.09
C THR A 57 -10.53 15.51 6.46
N VAL A 58 -11.57 15.94 5.75
CA VAL A 58 -12.41 15.04 4.95
C VAL A 58 -11.85 14.96 3.53
N LEU A 59 -11.45 13.75 3.12
CA LEU A 59 -11.03 13.44 1.76
C LEU A 59 -12.21 12.88 0.97
N ILE A 60 -12.55 13.54 -0.13
CA ILE A 60 -13.66 13.21 -1.02
C ILE A 60 -13.08 12.84 -2.38
N GLY A 61 -13.23 11.58 -2.77
CA GLY A 61 -12.79 11.10 -4.07
C GLY A 61 -13.94 11.05 -5.07
N LEU A 62 -13.78 11.74 -6.21
CA LEU A 62 -14.74 11.72 -7.30
C LEU A 62 -14.36 10.70 -8.37
N ASN A 63 -15.35 10.21 -9.12
CA ASN A 63 -15.10 9.38 -10.31
C ASN A 63 -15.17 10.22 -11.61
N ALA A 64 -14.95 9.55 -12.76
CA ALA A 64 -15.05 10.15 -14.09
C ALA A 64 -16.35 10.95 -14.33
N ARG A 65 -17.46 10.49 -13.72
CA ARG A 65 -18.79 11.09 -13.85
C ARG A 65 -19.05 12.19 -12.82
N ARG A 66 -18.01 12.66 -12.12
CA ARG A 66 -18.08 13.65 -11.03
C ARG A 66 -19.10 13.29 -9.94
N SER A 67 -19.22 11.99 -9.67
CA SER A 67 -20.01 11.48 -8.56
C SER A 67 -19.10 10.96 -7.46
N ILE A 68 -19.52 11.17 -6.21
CA ILE A 68 -18.76 10.77 -5.03
C ILE A 68 -18.56 9.25 -5.05
N ARG A 69 -17.29 8.84 -5.11
CA ARG A 69 -16.86 7.44 -5.09
C ARG A 69 -16.55 6.96 -3.68
N SER A 70 -15.94 7.83 -2.88
CA SER A 70 -15.49 7.55 -1.52
C SER A 70 -15.40 8.84 -0.73
N VAL A 71 -15.72 8.79 0.56
CA VAL A 71 -15.53 9.86 1.53
C VAL A 71 -14.85 9.28 2.75
N ARG A 72 -13.79 9.92 3.23
CA ARG A 72 -12.96 9.47 4.34
C ARG A 72 -12.64 10.63 5.27
N LEU A 73 -12.79 10.43 6.57
CA LEU A 73 -12.23 11.31 7.58
C LEU A 73 -10.78 10.88 7.82
N VAL A 74 -9.87 11.83 7.75
CA VAL A 74 -8.44 11.64 8.04
C VAL A 74 -8.12 12.45 9.27
N GLU A 75 -7.62 11.76 10.29
CA GLU A 75 -7.19 12.37 11.54
C GLU A 75 -5.66 12.31 11.60
N CYS A 76 -5.03 13.46 11.75
CA CYS A 76 -3.60 13.59 11.96
C CYS A 76 -3.37 14.03 13.40
N SER A 77 -2.82 13.14 14.22
CA SER A 77 -2.45 13.45 15.61
C SER A 77 -0.94 13.52 15.74
N ALA A 78 -0.45 14.55 16.42
CA ALA A 78 0.96 14.70 16.74
C ALA A 78 1.45 13.53 17.61
N GLY A 79 2.09 12.54 16.98
CA GLY A 79 2.70 11.38 17.64
C GLY A 79 2.01 10.03 17.41
N THR A 80 0.71 10.00 17.09
CA THR A 80 -0.03 8.74 16.88
C THR A 80 -0.09 8.33 15.41
N GLY A 81 0.19 9.28 14.50
CA GLY A 81 0.14 9.08 13.06
C GLY A 81 -1.23 9.38 12.47
N THR A 82 -1.44 8.95 11.22
CA THR A 82 -2.65 9.26 10.45
C THR A 82 -3.66 8.12 10.54
N THR A 83 -4.82 8.39 11.12
CA THR A 83 -5.95 7.46 11.16
C THR A 83 -6.95 7.80 10.06
N ARG A 84 -7.54 6.79 9.41
CA ARG A 84 -8.52 6.98 8.35
C ARG A 84 -9.81 6.25 8.68
N ILE A 85 -10.93 6.98 8.67
CA ILE A 85 -12.25 6.47 9.00
C ILE A 85 -13.15 6.65 7.77
N ASP A 86 -13.73 5.56 7.28
CA ASP A 86 -14.60 5.58 6.12
C ASP A 86 -16.02 6.07 6.49
N PHE A 87 -16.59 6.95 5.68
CA PHE A 87 -17.99 7.35 5.83
C PHE A 87 -18.93 6.21 5.42
N VAL A 88 -20.14 6.25 5.98
CA VAL A 88 -21.24 5.37 5.59
C VAL A 88 -21.80 5.84 4.23
N PRO A 89 -21.73 5.01 3.18
CA PRO A 89 -22.27 5.35 1.86
C PRO A 89 -23.81 5.33 1.81
N PRO A 90 -24.39 6.02 0.81
CA PRO A 90 -25.84 6.05 0.63
C PRO A 90 -26.40 4.68 0.23
N ALA A 91 -27.60 4.38 0.75
CA ALA A 91 -28.31 3.14 0.47
C ALA A 91 -28.52 2.90 -1.05
N GLY A 92 -28.58 1.62 -1.45
CA GLY A 92 -28.77 1.22 -2.85
C GLY A 92 -27.55 1.39 -3.77
N THR A 93 -26.49 2.08 -3.32
CA THR A 93 -25.29 2.28 -4.14
C THR A 93 -24.36 1.05 -4.16
N ARG A 94 -23.49 0.97 -5.19
CA ARG A 94 -22.39 -0.01 -5.23
C ARG A 94 -21.41 0.16 -4.07
N ALA A 95 -21.20 1.41 -3.62
CA ALA A 95 -20.37 1.69 -2.46
C ALA A 95 -20.97 1.08 -1.20
N ARG A 96 -22.28 1.22 -1.01
CA ARG A 96 -23.00 0.59 0.12
C ARG A 96 -22.89 -0.92 0.15
N ARG A 97 -23.08 -1.59 -0.99
CA ARG A 97 -22.90 -3.05 -1.04
C ARG A 97 -21.49 -3.50 -0.64
N ARG A 98 -20.45 -2.73 -0.99
CA ARG A 98 -19.06 -3.02 -0.59
C ARG A 98 -18.84 -2.76 0.91
N TYR A 99 -19.42 -1.69 1.43
CA TYR A 99 -19.40 -1.37 2.86
C TYR A 99 -20.08 -2.48 3.68
N ASP A 100 -21.32 -2.84 3.35
CA ASP A 100 -22.07 -3.90 4.04
C ASP A 100 -21.40 -5.27 3.92
N TRP A 101 -20.71 -5.54 2.80
CA TRP A 101 -19.95 -6.78 2.64
C TRP A 101 -18.73 -6.82 3.56
N ARG A 102 -17.99 -5.70 3.67
CA ARG A 102 -16.84 -5.56 4.57
C ARG A 102 -17.26 -5.72 6.03
N GLU A 103 -18.36 -5.10 6.41
CA GLU A 103 -18.89 -5.16 7.78
C GLU A 103 -19.34 -6.57 8.16
N ARG A 104 -19.99 -7.30 7.23
CA ARG A 104 -20.39 -8.70 7.45
C ARG A 104 -19.23 -9.69 7.46
N HIS A 105 -18.09 -9.37 6.82
CA HIS A 105 -16.97 -10.31 6.66
C HIS A 105 -15.61 -9.65 6.98
N PRO A 106 -15.38 -9.22 8.23
CA PRO A 106 -14.15 -8.52 8.60
C PRO A 106 -12.90 -9.38 8.37
N HIS A 107 -12.97 -10.68 8.70
CA HIS A 107 -11.84 -11.61 8.54
C HIS A 107 -11.51 -11.86 7.06
N LEU A 108 -12.51 -12.02 6.19
CA LEU A 108 -12.27 -12.21 4.75
C LEU A 108 -11.70 -10.94 4.11
N PHE A 109 -12.09 -9.76 4.58
CA PHE A 109 -11.54 -8.51 4.10
C PHE A 109 -10.06 -8.37 4.48
N ALA A 110 -9.71 -8.68 5.73
CA ALA A 110 -8.32 -8.71 6.18
C ALA A 110 -7.49 -9.74 5.40
N ALA A 111 -8.00 -10.97 5.24
CA ALA A 111 -7.33 -12.03 4.49
C ALA A 111 -7.12 -11.66 3.01
N ARG A 112 -8.14 -11.09 2.37
CA ARG A 112 -8.03 -10.61 0.98
C ARG A 112 -6.94 -9.55 0.85
N HIS A 113 -6.84 -8.62 1.79
CA HIS A 113 -5.83 -7.57 1.75
C HIS A 113 -4.42 -8.18 1.83
N VAL A 114 -4.19 -9.10 2.78
CA VAL A 114 -2.92 -9.83 2.93
C VAL A 114 -2.61 -10.64 1.68
N LEU A 115 -3.59 -11.36 1.12
CA LEU A 115 -3.43 -12.13 -0.11
C LEU A 115 -3.09 -11.25 -1.31
N THR A 116 -3.77 -10.11 -1.50
CA THR A 116 -3.48 -9.22 -2.62
C THR A 116 -2.11 -8.56 -2.50
N THR A 117 -1.72 -8.17 -1.29
CA THR A 117 -0.40 -7.57 -1.04
C THR A 117 0.70 -8.62 -1.19
N GLY A 118 0.52 -9.80 -0.62
CA GLY A 118 1.47 -10.92 -0.71
C GLY A 118 1.61 -11.44 -2.15
N LEU A 119 0.49 -11.60 -2.87
CA LEU A 119 0.51 -12.02 -4.27
C LEU A 119 1.16 -10.96 -5.17
N GLY A 120 0.89 -9.67 -4.93
CA GLY A 120 1.55 -8.58 -5.65
C GLY A 120 3.06 -8.59 -5.46
N MET A 121 3.52 -8.82 -4.21
CA MET A 121 4.94 -8.97 -3.91
C MET A 121 5.54 -10.21 -4.59
N LEU A 122 4.84 -11.33 -4.57
CA LEU A 122 5.28 -12.56 -5.24
C LEU A 122 5.40 -12.38 -6.75
N ILE A 123 4.41 -11.77 -7.40
CA ILE A 123 4.44 -11.47 -8.83
C ILE A 123 5.58 -10.49 -9.15
N GLY A 124 5.77 -9.46 -8.32
CA GLY A 124 6.90 -8.54 -8.47
C GLY A 124 8.25 -9.28 -8.39
N LEU A 125 8.39 -10.18 -7.42
CA LEU A 125 9.60 -10.97 -7.22
C LEU A 125 9.84 -11.95 -8.38
N LEU A 126 8.81 -12.66 -8.84
CA LEU A 126 8.87 -13.54 -10.01
C LEU A 126 9.18 -12.76 -11.29
N GLY A 127 8.57 -11.59 -11.48
CA GLY A 127 8.81 -10.73 -12.64
C GLY A 127 10.25 -10.20 -12.69
N ILE A 128 10.76 -9.70 -11.55
CA ILE A 128 12.17 -9.27 -11.43
C ILE A 128 13.10 -10.45 -11.69
N SER A 129 12.80 -11.62 -11.14
CA SER A 129 13.65 -12.79 -11.30
C SER A 129 13.64 -13.36 -12.71
N ALA A 130 12.50 -13.32 -13.40
CA ALA A 130 12.39 -13.67 -14.81
C ALA A 130 13.17 -12.68 -15.67
N LEU A 131 13.11 -11.38 -15.37
CA LEU A 131 13.87 -10.35 -16.05
C LEU A 131 15.39 -10.54 -15.85
N LEU A 132 15.82 -10.81 -14.62
CA LEU A 132 17.22 -11.11 -14.31
C LEU A 132 17.66 -12.39 -15.03
N SER A 133 16.86 -13.45 -14.98
CA SER A 133 17.16 -14.70 -15.68
C SER A 133 17.27 -14.51 -17.19
N ALA A 134 16.40 -13.69 -17.80
CA ALA A 134 16.47 -13.36 -19.22
C ALA A 134 17.70 -12.49 -19.54
N PHE A 135 18.00 -11.50 -18.70
CA PHE A 135 19.20 -10.66 -18.84
C PHE A 135 20.47 -11.51 -18.74
N PHE A 136 20.59 -12.33 -17.71
CA PHE A 136 21.71 -13.24 -17.52
C PHE A 136 21.78 -14.31 -18.62
N ARG A 137 20.69 -14.93 -19.05
CA ARG A 137 20.70 -15.86 -20.20
C ARG A 137 21.09 -15.19 -21.51
N GLY A 138 20.81 -13.90 -21.70
CA GLY A 138 21.25 -13.14 -22.87
C GLY A 138 22.70 -12.67 -22.81
N LEU A 139 23.21 -12.36 -21.61
CA LEU A 139 24.52 -11.76 -21.39
C LEU A 139 25.62 -12.80 -21.07
N LEU A 140 25.32 -13.84 -20.26
CA LEU A 140 26.27 -14.88 -19.88
C LEU A 140 26.80 -15.77 -21.01
N PRO A 141 26.05 -16.14 -22.08
CA PRO A 141 26.61 -17.04 -23.09
C PRO A 141 27.70 -16.38 -23.95
N ARG A 142 27.99 -15.09 -23.74
CA ARG A 142 29.07 -14.36 -24.41
C ARG A 142 30.27 -14.07 -23.52
N ILE A 143 30.17 -14.31 -22.22
CA ILE A 143 31.31 -14.17 -21.31
C ILE A 143 31.99 -15.52 -21.32
N ASP A 144 33.18 -15.60 -21.91
CA ASP A 144 34.04 -16.76 -21.77
C ASP A 144 34.44 -16.85 -20.30
N TRP A 145 34.06 -17.93 -19.61
CA TRP A 145 34.38 -18.16 -18.20
C TRP A 145 35.69 -18.94 -18.03
N SER A 146 36.42 -19.20 -19.13
CA SER A 146 37.71 -19.92 -19.13
C SER A 146 38.82 -19.24 -18.33
N TRP A 147 38.65 -17.94 -17.99
CA TRP A 147 39.60 -17.18 -17.16
C TRP A 147 39.29 -17.27 -15.65
N LEU A 148 38.14 -17.83 -15.25
CA LEU A 148 37.83 -18.03 -13.83
C LEU A 148 38.52 -19.32 -13.37
N PRO A 149 39.48 -19.28 -12.42
CA PRO A 149 40.06 -20.48 -11.84
C PRO A 149 38.96 -21.29 -11.14
N ASP A 150 39.08 -22.62 -11.14
CA ASP A 150 38.15 -23.52 -10.45
C ASP A 150 37.87 -23.00 -9.04
N LEU A 151 36.66 -22.51 -8.82
CA LEU A 151 36.24 -22.01 -7.52
C LEU A 151 36.26 -23.20 -6.55
N PRO A 152 36.94 -23.08 -5.40
CA PRO A 152 36.90 -24.13 -4.39
C PRO A 152 35.43 -24.40 -4.02
N ASP A 153 35.10 -25.68 -3.87
CA ASP A 153 33.75 -26.14 -3.54
C ASP A 153 33.40 -25.71 -2.11
N ILE A 154 32.98 -24.45 -1.98
CA ILE A 154 32.61 -23.84 -0.71
C ILE A 154 31.16 -24.21 -0.45
N SER A 155 30.96 -25.13 0.49
CA SER A 155 29.64 -25.44 1.01
C SER A 155 29.02 -24.15 1.58
N PRO A 156 27.82 -23.74 1.13
CA PRO A 156 27.21 -22.50 1.58
C PRO A 156 26.99 -22.56 3.11
N PRO A 157 27.28 -21.47 3.84
CA PRO A 157 27.04 -21.39 5.27
C PRO A 157 25.61 -21.75 5.68
N ASP A 158 25.48 -22.50 6.78
CA ASP A 158 24.20 -23.03 7.26
C ASP A 158 23.09 -21.99 7.43
N TRP A 159 23.43 -20.73 7.76
CA TRP A 159 22.45 -19.67 7.95
C TRP A 159 21.75 -19.21 6.66
N LEU A 160 22.32 -19.50 5.48
CA LEU A 160 21.68 -19.21 4.20
C LEU A 160 20.36 -19.98 4.02
N ARG A 161 20.16 -21.09 4.74
CA ARG A 161 18.88 -21.83 4.75
C ARG A 161 17.71 -20.99 5.25
N TYR A 162 17.96 -19.99 6.11
CA TYR A 162 16.92 -19.09 6.62
C TYR A 162 16.58 -17.95 5.66
N ILE A 163 17.37 -17.78 4.60
CA ILE A 163 17.10 -16.82 3.52
C ILE A 163 16.33 -17.49 2.40
N ASP A 164 16.43 -18.82 2.28
CA ASP A 164 15.60 -19.61 1.38
C ASP A 164 14.10 -19.41 1.71
N PRO A 165 13.29 -18.84 0.81
CA PRO A 165 11.87 -18.68 1.04
C PRO A 165 11.20 -20.05 1.20
N VAL A 166 11.68 -21.10 0.53
CA VAL A 166 11.12 -22.45 0.63
C VAL A 166 11.20 -22.97 2.07
N TYR A 167 12.26 -22.64 2.80
CA TYR A 167 12.40 -22.95 4.23
C TYR A 167 11.29 -22.32 5.07
N TRP A 168 10.94 -21.05 4.82
CA TRP A 168 9.86 -20.37 5.55
C TRP A 168 8.48 -20.80 5.08
N ILE A 169 8.27 -20.99 3.78
CA ILE A 169 6.96 -21.33 3.25
C ILE A 169 6.58 -22.76 3.68
N SER A 170 7.52 -23.72 3.64
CA SER A 170 7.30 -25.09 4.14
C SER A 170 7.02 -25.15 5.65
N ARG A 171 7.51 -24.17 6.43
CA ARG A 171 7.30 -24.11 7.88
C ARG A 171 6.03 -23.35 8.29
N LEU A 172 5.57 -22.43 7.46
CA LEU A 172 4.34 -21.65 7.68
C LEU A 172 3.10 -22.31 7.08
N LEU A 173 3.25 -23.20 6.11
CA LEU A 173 2.15 -23.91 5.44
C LEU A 173 2.39 -25.43 5.58
N PRO A 174 1.84 -26.08 6.63
CA PRO A 174 2.13 -27.49 6.92
C PRO A 174 1.62 -28.47 5.86
N ASP A 175 0.63 -28.09 5.06
CA ASP A 175 0.07 -28.92 3.99
C ASP A 175 -0.15 -28.07 2.74
N TRP A 176 0.70 -28.25 1.72
CA TRP A 176 0.64 -27.55 0.44
C TRP A 176 -0.38 -28.16 -0.55
N ASP A 177 -1.15 -29.15 -0.11
CA ASP A 177 -2.06 -29.95 -0.93
C ASP A 177 -3.29 -29.17 -1.47
N TRP A 178 -3.53 -27.96 -0.97
CA TRP A 178 -4.60 -27.09 -1.46
C TRP A 178 -4.28 -26.39 -2.80
N PHE A 179 -3.04 -26.49 -3.28
CA PHE A 179 -2.55 -25.91 -4.52
C PHE A 179 -2.37 -26.92 -5.67
N GLY A 180 -3.10 -28.04 -5.68
CA GLY A 180 -3.05 -29.04 -6.77
C GLY A 180 -3.45 -28.55 -8.18
N TRP A 181 -3.76 -27.26 -8.33
CA TRP A 181 -4.02 -26.59 -9.60
C TRP A 181 -2.82 -25.80 -10.15
N LEU A 182 -1.74 -25.63 -9.36
CA LEU A 182 -0.52 -24.99 -9.85
C LEU A 182 0.31 -26.04 -10.62
N PRO A 183 0.81 -25.71 -11.83
CA PRO A 183 1.75 -26.58 -12.53
C PRO A 183 3.01 -26.77 -11.69
N ASP A 184 3.72 -27.88 -11.87
CA ASP A 184 5.02 -28.15 -11.23
C ASP A 184 6.01 -27.04 -11.57
N LEU A 185 6.04 -26.01 -10.73
CA LEU A 185 6.96 -24.90 -10.86
C LEU A 185 8.30 -25.39 -10.31
N ASP A 186 9.28 -25.54 -11.19
CA ASP A 186 10.66 -25.79 -10.79
C ASP A 186 11.19 -24.54 -10.07
N LEU A 187 11.18 -24.59 -8.73
CA LEU A 187 11.60 -23.51 -7.83
C LEU A 187 13.11 -23.57 -7.54
N SER A 188 13.88 -24.43 -8.22
CA SER A 188 15.32 -24.56 -8.03
C SER A 188 16.11 -23.30 -8.37
N TRP A 189 15.56 -22.38 -9.17
CA TRP A 189 16.19 -21.09 -9.46
C TRP A 189 15.97 -20.04 -8.35
N LEU A 190 14.98 -20.25 -7.48
CA LEU A 190 14.58 -19.30 -6.44
C LEU A 190 15.71 -19.10 -5.40
N GLN A 191 16.48 -20.15 -5.11
CA GLN A 191 17.65 -20.10 -4.21
C GLN A 191 18.73 -19.10 -4.67
N TYR A 192 18.81 -18.80 -5.97
CA TYR A 192 19.77 -17.84 -6.53
C TYR A 192 19.20 -16.43 -6.64
N ALA A 193 17.91 -16.29 -6.95
CA ALA A 193 17.27 -14.99 -7.14
C ALA A 193 16.98 -14.25 -5.83
N VAL A 194 16.75 -14.99 -4.75
CA VAL A 194 16.41 -14.42 -3.44
C VAL A 194 17.54 -13.61 -2.82
N PRO A 195 18.79 -14.09 -2.69
CA PRO A 195 19.87 -13.27 -2.13
C PRO A 195 20.12 -12.00 -2.94
N PHE A 196 19.99 -12.06 -4.27
CA PHE A 196 20.05 -10.88 -5.12
C PHE A 196 18.92 -9.89 -4.82
N THR A 197 17.69 -10.38 -4.64
CA THR A 197 16.54 -9.54 -4.33
C THR A 197 16.64 -8.91 -2.94
N VAL A 198 17.11 -9.66 -1.94
CA VAL A 198 17.38 -9.14 -0.59
C VAL A 198 18.43 -8.03 -0.66
N ALA A 199 19.51 -8.22 -1.43
CA ALA A 199 20.52 -7.18 -1.63
C ALA A 199 19.95 -5.92 -2.28
N VAL A 200 19.06 -6.06 -3.29
CA VAL A 200 18.37 -4.93 -3.93
C VAL A 200 17.45 -4.21 -2.95
N VAL A 201 16.64 -4.95 -2.17
CA VAL A 201 15.71 -4.36 -1.19
C VAL A 201 16.47 -3.63 -0.08
N ILE A 202 17.55 -4.21 0.45
CA ILE A 202 18.42 -3.56 1.43
C ILE A 202 19.04 -2.29 0.82
N GLY A 203 19.55 -2.38 -0.42
CA GLY A 203 20.13 -1.24 -1.13
C GLY A 203 19.13 -0.10 -1.35
N LEU A 204 17.88 -0.41 -1.71
CA LEU A 204 16.81 0.58 -1.86
C LEU A 204 16.41 1.22 -0.54
N GLY A 205 16.29 0.43 0.54
CA GLY A 205 16.00 0.94 1.88
C GLY A 205 17.12 1.85 2.42
N GLU A 206 18.38 1.53 2.10
CA GLU A 206 19.53 2.38 2.41
C GLU A 206 19.46 3.71 1.64
N LEU A 207 19.02 3.67 0.37
CA LEU A 207 18.87 4.85 -0.48
C LEU A 207 17.79 5.80 0.05
N GLU A 208 16.64 5.27 0.46
CA GLU A 208 15.57 6.05 1.09
C GLU A 208 16.00 6.64 2.43
N ARG A 209 16.73 5.87 3.25
CA ARG A 209 17.32 6.39 4.50
C ARG A 209 18.29 7.54 4.24
N ARG A 210 19.12 7.46 3.19
CA ARG A 210 20.02 8.55 2.78
C ARG A 210 19.25 9.78 2.33
N ARG A 211 18.20 9.60 1.53
CA ARG A 211 17.35 10.71 1.06
C ARG A 211 16.67 11.43 2.22
N LYS A 212 16.12 10.66 3.18
CA LYS A 212 15.46 11.20 4.37
C LYS A 212 16.43 11.88 5.34
N ARG A 213 17.71 11.47 5.34
CA ARG A 213 18.76 12.18 6.10
C ARG A 213 19.13 13.50 5.43
N GLN A 214 19.26 13.53 4.10
CA GLN A 214 19.54 14.77 3.35
C GLN A 214 18.42 15.80 3.44
N GLU A 215 17.15 15.37 3.48
CA GLU A 215 16.02 16.28 3.68
C GLU A 215 16.07 16.95 5.06
N ARG A 216 16.38 16.19 6.12
CA ARG A 216 16.55 16.74 7.47
C ARG A 216 17.75 17.67 7.62
N GLU A 217 18.85 17.40 6.91
CA GLU A 217 20.02 18.28 6.90
C GLU A 217 19.72 19.61 6.18
N ARG A 218 18.92 19.59 5.11
CA ARG A 218 18.47 20.81 4.41
C ARG A 218 17.50 21.64 5.25
N GLU A 219 16.57 21.00 5.95
CA GLU A 219 15.64 21.68 6.86
C GLU A 219 16.37 22.30 8.07
N ALA A 220 17.48 21.69 8.51
CA ALA A 220 18.31 22.24 9.58
C ALA A 220 19.15 23.45 9.13
N ASP A 221 19.65 23.47 7.89
CA ASP A 221 20.38 24.60 7.32
C ASP A 221 19.47 25.82 7.02
N ASP A 222 18.24 25.60 6.54
CA ASP A 222 17.27 26.69 6.27
C ASP A 222 16.66 27.29 7.56
N GLY A 223 16.77 26.59 8.70
CA GLY A 223 16.19 26.97 9.99
C GLY A 223 17.10 27.78 10.91
N SER A 224 18.32 28.15 10.48
CA SER A 224 19.26 28.96 11.26
C SER A 224 19.27 30.42 10.81
N PRO A 225 18.38 31.29 11.33
CA PRO A 225 18.45 32.73 11.08
C PRO A 225 19.63 33.36 11.86
N ASP A 226 20.47 34.13 11.16
CA ASP A 226 21.38 35.13 11.75
C ASP A 226 20.58 36.31 12.37
#